data_AF-A4SRH8-F1
#
_entry.id   AF-A4SRH8-F1
#
_cell.length_a   1.000
_cell.length_b   1.000
_cell.length_c   1.000
_cell.angle_alpha   90.00
_cell.angle_beta   90.00
_cell.angle_gamma   90.00
#
_symmetry.space_group_name_H-M   'P 1'
#
loop_
_entity.id
_entity.type
_entity.pdbx_description
1 polymer ?
#
loop_
_entity_poly.entity_id
_entity_poly.type
_entity_poly.pdbx_seq_one_letter_code
_entity_poly.pdbx_strand_id
1 'polypeptide(L)'
;MKKLETREWIFVILITVLIQFIIQASAWLYGGNSGALGYLSFAGTAVSIILAVLAIIYSFLQSSAQEKSSLNISTQVAKLVDVVQNIEISKGTLQLTLEHLEGVTKKLDVSIENQSTLHKEVSSLSSLFSSLNVKSATNEFASSLYAKPLQHRYNGLSLTLVFIYYAAKLKLPSSKVVSELVIPAMETTGNFNDNNKEQLSQFIDGAFVGTYQLLISLGWLEIKNDETFLLQDNFLFECEKYLEITQKEDSGIDHFIRAAVLECISILEGK
;
A
#
# COMPACT_ATOMS: atom_id res chain seq x y z
N MET A 1 16.55 -3.70 -63.09
CA MET A 1 16.31 -2.88 -64.29
C MET A 1 14.83 -2.52 -64.33
N LYS A 2 14.46 -1.23 -64.21
CA LYS A 2 13.06 -0.78 -64.34
C LYS A 2 12.62 -0.94 -65.80
N LYS A 3 11.40 -1.44 -66.01
CA LYS A 3 10.80 -1.60 -67.33
C LYS A 3 10.37 -0.20 -67.81
N LEU A 4 10.99 0.30 -68.87
CA LEU A 4 10.69 1.62 -69.43
C LEU A 4 9.27 1.63 -70.01
N GLU A 5 8.49 2.67 -69.70
CA GLU A 5 7.13 2.80 -70.23
C GLU A 5 7.15 3.14 -71.73
N THR A 6 6.07 2.82 -72.44
CA THR A 6 5.96 3.03 -73.91
C THR A 6 6.24 4.48 -74.33
N ARG A 7 5.93 5.45 -73.46
CA ARG A 7 6.26 6.87 -73.67
C ARG A 7 7.77 7.13 -73.65
N GLU A 8 8.50 6.56 -72.69
CA GLU A 8 9.95 6.73 -72.57
C GLU A 8 10.66 6.09 -73.76
N TRP A 9 10.16 4.94 -74.24
CA TRP A 9 10.67 4.27 -75.43
C TRP A 9 10.56 5.11 -76.71
N ILE A 10 9.43 5.81 -76.90
CA ILE A 10 9.23 6.71 -78.04
C ILE A 10 10.22 7.88 -78.00
N PHE A 11 10.48 8.45 -76.81
CA PHE A 11 11.47 9.52 -76.65
C PHE A 11 12.89 9.04 -76.95
N VAL A 12 13.27 7.85 -76.48
CA VAL A 12 14.60 7.27 -76.76
C VAL A 12 14.80 7.05 -78.27
N ILE A 13 13.79 6.52 -78.97
CA ILE A 13 13.84 6.33 -80.43
C ILE A 13 13.97 7.69 -81.14
N LEU A 14 13.15 8.67 -80.77
CA LEU A 14 13.16 10.00 -81.39
C LEU A 14 14.51 10.71 -81.21
N ILE A 15 15.09 10.66 -80.00
CA ILE A 15 16.42 11.22 -79.71
C ILE A 15 17.49 10.53 -80.55
N THR A 16 17.42 9.19 -80.65
CA THR A 16 18.39 8.40 -81.43
C THR A 16 18.34 8.76 -82.92
N VAL A 17 17.15 8.90 -83.50
CA VAL A 17 16.98 9.32 -84.90
C VAL A 17 17.49 10.74 -85.13
N LEU A 18 17.23 11.66 -84.18
CA LEU A 18 17.68 13.05 -84.28
C LEU A 18 19.21 13.16 -84.23
N ILE A 19 19.87 12.37 -83.36
CA ILE A 19 21.34 12.30 -83.31
C ILE A 19 21.90 11.75 -84.63
N GLN A 20 21.31 10.67 -85.17
CA GLN A 20 21.73 10.09 -86.44
C GLN A 20 21.63 11.10 -87.59
N PHE A 21 20.55 11.88 -87.62
CA PHE A 21 20.35 12.94 -88.60
C PHE A 21 21.42 14.05 -88.48
N ILE A 22 21.76 14.47 -87.27
CA ILE A 22 22.82 15.48 -87.03
C ILE A 22 24.17 14.98 -87.49
N ILE A 23 24.52 13.72 -87.18
CA ILE A 23 25.79 13.12 -87.61
C ILE A 23 25.86 13.05 -89.13
N GLN A 24 24.78 12.63 -89.79
CA GLN A 24 24.74 12.50 -91.24
C GLN A 24 24.75 13.86 -91.96
N ALA A 25 24.03 14.86 -91.44
CA ALA A 25 24.08 16.23 -91.94
C ALA A 25 25.49 16.84 -91.80
N SER A 26 26.15 16.61 -90.66
CA SER A 26 27.52 17.07 -90.41
C SER A 26 28.51 16.37 -91.35
N ALA A 27 28.37 15.05 -91.54
CA ALA A 27 29.21 14.30 -92.46
C ALA A 27 29.05 14.78 -93.92
N TRP A 28 27.85 15.17 -94.33
CA TRP A 28 27.62 15.70 -95.68
C TRP A 28 28.19 17.12 -95.85
N LEU A 29 28.04 17.99 -94.84
CA LEU A 29 28.52 19.37 -94.88
C LEU A 29 30.06 19.47 -94.81
N TYR A 30 30.69 18.60 -94.02
CA TYR A 30 32.14 18.63 -93.76
C TYR A 30 32.92 17.52 -94.48
N GLY A 31 32.25 16.64 -95.24
CA GLY A 31 32.87 15.50 -95.92
C GLY A 31 33.94 15.85 -96.97
N GLY A 32 34.03 17.11 -97.39
CA GLY A 32 35.07 17.62 -98.29
C GLY A 32 36.33 18.16 -97.59
N ASN A 33 36.35 18.33 -96.26
CA ASN A 33 37.46 18.93 -95.52
C ASN A 33 38.05 17.96 -94.48
N SER A 34 39.19 17.36 -94.81
CA SER A 34 39.86 16.33 -93.98
C SER A 34 40.21 16.80 -92.57
N GLY A 35 40.49 18.09 -92.37
CA GLY A 35 40.83 18.64 -91.04
C GLY A 35 39.66 18.63 -90.05
N ALA A 36 38.43 18.89 -90.50
CA ALA A 36 37.25 18.92 -89.63
C ALA A 36 36.90 17.52 -89.09
N LEU A 37 37.09 16.48 -89.91
CA LEU A 37 36.87 15.08 -89.51
C LEU A 37 37.84 14.63 -88.41
N GLY A 38 39.10 15.08 -88.47
CA GLY A 38 40.12 14.80 -87.45
C GLY A 38 39.79 15.41 -86.08
N TYR A 39 39.34 16.66 -86.04
CA TYR A 39 38.91 17.29 -84.78
C TYR A 39 37.67 16.63 -84.18
N LEU A 40 36.72 16.18 -85.02
CA LEU A 40 35.53 15.46 -84.56
C LEU A 40 35.92 14.11 -83.93
N SER A 41 36.86 13.38 -84.53
CA SER A 41 37.36 12.09 -83.99
C SER A 41 38.11 12.29 -82.66
N PHE A 42 38.92 13.33 -82.54
CA PHE A 42 39.62 13.65 -81.29
C PHE A 42 38.64 14.07 -80.17
N ALA A 43 37.67 14.93 -80.49
CA ALA A 43 36.63 15.33 -79.54
C ALA A 43 35.79 14.13 -79.08
N GLY A 44 35.47 13.19 -79.98
CA GLY A 44 34.78 11.94 -79.65
C GLY A 44 35.55 11.09 -78.63
N THR A 45 36.86 10.93 -78.82
CA THR A 45 37.73 10.20 -77.88
C THR A 45 37.80 10.92 -76.52
N ALA A 46 37.97 12.25 -76.50
CA ALA A 46 38.02 13.03 -75.28
C ALA A 46 36.70 12.94 -74.47
N VAL A 47 35.55 13.05 -75.15
CA VAL A 47 34.23 12.91 -74.54
C VAL A 47 34.03 11.49 -73.99
N SER A 48 34.48 10.46 -74.71
CA SER A 48 34.41 9.06 -74.24
C SER A 48 35.20 8.84 -72.95
N ILE A 49 36.42 9.38 -72.86
CA ILE A 49 37.24 9.31 -71.64
C ILE A 49 36.54 10.04 -70.49
N ILE A 50 36.02 11.25 -70.71
CA ILE A 50 35.32 12.02 -69.67
C ILE A 50 34.08 11.26 -69.16
N LEU A 51 33.28 10.69 -70.07
CA LEU A 51 32.11 9.88 -69.71
C LEU A 51 32.51 8.63 -68.91
N ALA A 52 33.59 7.95 -69.28
CA ALA A 52 34.09 6.81 -68.53
C ALA A 52 34.52 7.19 -67.11
N VAL A 53 35.23 8.31 -66.94
CA VAL A 53 35.62 8.84 -65.63
C VAL A 53 34.39 9.21 -64.79
N LEU A 54 33.40 9.87 -65.38
CA LEU A 54 32.15 10.21 -64.70
C LEU A 54 31.39 8.95 -64.24
N ALA A 55 31.35 7.90 -65.05
CA ALA A 55 30.73 6.64 -64.69
C ALA A 55 31.43 5.95 -63.50
N ILE A 56 32.77 6.01 -63.45
CA ILE A 56 33.56 5.50 -62.31
C ILE A 56 33.26 6.31 -61.05
N ILE A 57 33.26 7.65 -61.13
CA ILE A 57 32.97 8.53 -59.98
C ILE A 57 31.55 8.26 -59.45
N TYR A 58 30.56 8.18 -60.34
CA TYR A 58 29.18 7.90 -59.95
C TYR A 58 29.06 6.53 -59.27
N SER A 59 29.71 5.50 -59.81
CA SER A 59 29.74 4.16 -59.20
C SER A 59 30.35 4.20 -57.80
N PHE A 60 31.44 4.94 -57.60
CA PHE A 60 32.09 5.09 -56.30
C PHE A 60 31.21 5.81 -55.27
N LEU A 61 30.54 6.91 -55.67
CA LEU A 61 29.60 7.62 -54.81
C LEU A 61 28.39 6.75 -54.46
N GLN A 62 27.88 5.99 -55.44
CA GLN A 62 26.78 5.07 -55.23
C GLN A 62 27.15 3.93 -54.27
N SER A 63 28.34 3.32 -54.44
CA SER A 63 28.84 2.30 -53.51
C SER A 63 28.97 2.85 -52.09
N SER A 64 29.51 4.06 -51.93
CA SER A 64 29.63 4.72 -50.62
C SER A 64 28.28 5.01 -49.97
N ALA A 65 27.29 5.46 -50.76
CA ALA A 65 25.94 5.68 -50.27
C ALA A 65 25.24 4.37 -49.89
N GLN A 66 25.47 3.31 -50.66
CA GLN A 66 24.90 1.99 -50.41
C GLN A 66 25.49 1.33 -49.15
N GLU A 67 26.78 1.50 -48.90
CA GLU A 67 27.43 1.05 -47.67
C GLU A 67 26.82 1.72 -46.43
N LYS A 68 26.66 3.05 -46.46
CA LYS A 68 25.99 3.80 -45.39
C LYS A 68 24.54 3.34 -45.17
N SER A 69 23.81 3.08 -46.26
CA SER A 69 22.45 2.55 -46.16
C SER A 69 22.42 1.16 -45.52
N SER A 70 23.38 0.29 -45.87
CA SER A 70 23.51 -1.06 -45.28
C SER A 70 23.80 -0.99 -43.78
N LEU A 71 24.71 -0.11 -43.35
CA LEU A 71 25.00 0.12 -41.93
C LEU A 71 23.78 0.64 -41.16
N ASN A 72 23.02 1.56 -41.75
CA ASN A 72 21.79 2.07 -41.14
C ASN A 72 20.73 0.96 -40.99
N ILE A 73 20.57 0.11 -42.00
CA ILE A 73 19.65 -1.04 -41.95
C ILE A 73 20.11 -2.02 -40.85
N SER A 74 21.40 -2.36 -40.79
CA SER A 74 21.94 -3.24 -39.75
C SER A 74 21.70 -2.68 -38.35
N THR A 75 21.89 -1.38 -38.15
CA THR A 75 21.62 -0.70 -36.88
C THR A 75 20.14 -0.72 -36.53
N GLN A 76 19.25 -0.51 -37.51
CA GLN A 76 17.80 -0.60 -37.29
C GLN A 76 17.35 -2.02 -36.93
N VAL A 77 17.92 -3.04 -37.58
CA VAL A 77 17.67 -4.45 -37.24
C VAL A 77 18.15 -4.77 -35.82
N ALA A 78 19.34 -4.29 -35.43
CA ALA A 78 19.85 -4.46 -34.07
C ALA A 78 18.92 -3.84 -33.02
N LYS A 79 18.40 -2.63 -33.28
CA LYS A 79 17.38 -1.99 -32.42
C LYS A 79 16.08 -2.80 -32.36
N LEU A 80 15.67 -3.40 -33.47
CA LEU A 80 14.46 -4.23 -33.51
C LEU A 80 14.63 -5.49 -32.64
N VAL A 81 15.79 -6.14 -32.71
CA VAL A 81 16.13 -7.30 -31.86
C VAL A 81 16.10 -6.91 -30.38
N ASP A 82 16.67 -5.77 -30.02
CA ASP A 82 16.63 -5.25 -28.64
C ASP A 82 15.20 -5.00 -28.16
N VAL A 83 14.34 -4.41 -29.00
CA VAL A 83 12.92 -4.23 -28.69
C VAL A 83 12.21 -5.57 -28.48
N VAL A 84 12.47 -6.58 -29.32
CA VAL A 84 11.89 -7.93 -29.16
C VAL A 84 12.34 -8.57 -27.85
N GLN A 85 13.61 -8.43 -27.48
CA GLN A 85 14.13 -8.94 -26.21
C GLN A 85 13.49 -8.25 -25.00
N ASN A 86 13.30 -6.94 -25.06
CA ASN A 86 12.59 -6.17 -24.02
C ASN A 86 11.11 -6.58 -23.89
N ILE A 87 10.46 -6.95 -25.00
CA ILE A 87 9.10 -7.51 -25.00
C ILE A 87 9.08 -8.89 -24.34
N GLU A 88 10.06 -9.74 -24.61
CA GLU A 88 10.16 -11.07 -24.00
C GLU A 88 10.38 -10.99 -22.48
N ILE A 89 11.24 -10.07 -22.02
CA ILE A 89 11.42 -9.75 -20.60
C ILE A 89 10.09 -9.27 -20.00
N SER A 90 9.40 -8.34 -20.65
CA SER A 90 8.10 -7.82 -20.19
C SER A 90 7.05 -8.92 -20.09
N LYS A 91 7.03 -9.89 -21.02
CA LYS A 91 6.16 -11.07 -20.94
C LYS A 91 6.47 -11.92 -19.71
N GLY A 92 7.75 -12.14 -19.39
CA GLY A 92 8.17 -12.82 -18.16
C GLY A 92 7.70 -12.09 -16.90
N THR A 93 7.87 -10.76 -16.84
CA THR A 93 7.40 -9.94 -15.72
C THR A 93 5.87 -9.99 -15.57
N LEU A 94 5.13 -9.96 -16.68
CA LEU A 94 3.68 -10.09 -16.67
C LEU A 94 3.23 -11.46 -16.15
N GLN A 95 3.89 -12.55 -16.53
CA GLN A 95 3.61 -13.88 -16.01
C GLN A 95 3.84 -13.96 -14.50
N LEU A 96 4.96 -13.43 -13.99
CA LEU A 96 5.22 -13.37 -12.55
C LEU A 96 4.17 -12.53 -11.81
N THR A 97 3.75 -11.42 -12.41
CA THR A 97 2.69 -10.56 -11.84
C THR A 97 1.35 -11.30 -11.77
N LEU A 98 1.03 -12.09 -12.80
CA LEU A 98 -0.15 -12.95 -12.84
C LEU A 98 -0.10 -14.05 -11.77
N GLU A 99 1.03 -14.73 -11.59
CA GLU A 99 1.22 -15.71 -10.52
C GLU A 99 1.07 -15.07 -9.13
N HIS A 100 1.61 -13.87 -8.95
CA HIS A 100 1.46 -13.13 -7.69
C HIS A 100 -0.01 -12.74 -7.45
N LEU A 101 -0.74 -12.31 -8.49
CA LEU A 101 -2.18 -12.05 -8.41
C LEU A 101 -2.96 -13.31 -8.04
N GLU A 102 -2.66 -14.45 -8.65
CA GLU A 102 -3.29 -15.73 -8.30
C GLU A 102 -3.04 -16.09 -6.82
N GLY A 103 -1.82 -15.87 -6.33
CA GLY A 103 -1.47 -16.04 -4.93
C GLY A 103 -2.23 -15.10 -4.00
N VAL A 104 -2.43 -13.83 -4.40
CA VAL A 104 -3.25 -12.87 -3.66
C VAL A 104 -4.72 -13.30 -3.64
N THR A 105 -5.28 -13.77 -4.75
CA THR A 105 -6.65 -14.30 -4.81
C THR A 105 -6.83 -15.49 -3.88
N LYS A 106 -5.91 -16.46 -3.88
CA LYS A 106 -5.95 -17.60 -2.93
C LYS A 106 -5.89 -17.14 -1.48
N LYS A 107 -5.06 -16.16 -1.16
CA LYS A 107 -5.01 -15.57 0.20
C LYS A 107 -6.30 -14.85 0.55
N LEU A 108 -6.94 -14.19 -0.42
CA LEU A 108 -8.23 -13.53 -0.24
C LEU A 108 -9.33 -14.56 0.05
N ASP A 109 -9.37 -15.68 -0.69
CA ASP A 109 -10.33 -16.77 -0.45
C ASP A 109 -10.19 -17.35 0.97
N VAL A 110 -8.95 -17.62 1.41
CA VAL A 110 -8.66 -18.07 2.78
C VAL A 110 -9.06 -17.01 3.81
N SER A 111 -8.84 -15.72 3.53
CA SER A 111 -9.25 -14.64 4.41
C SER A 111 -10.77 -14.52 4.51
N ILE A 112 -11.50 -14.70 3.41
CA ILE A 112 -12.97 -14.69 3.38
C ILE A 112 -13.51 -15.89 4.16
N GLU A 113 -12.92 -17.07 4.00
CA GLU A 113 -13.29 -18.26 4.76
C GLU A 113 -13.06 -18.04 6.26
N ASN A 114 -11.91 -17.50 6.66
CA ASN A 114 -11.63 -17.11 8.05
C ASN A 114 -12.58 -16.02 8.58
N GLN A 115 -12.98 -15.06 7.75
CA GLN A 115 -13.95 -14.05 8.16
C GLN A 115 -15.34 -14.66 8.37
N SER A 116 -15.70 -15.69 7.59
CA SER A 116 -16.93 -16.44 7.77
C SER A 116 -16.95 -17.25 9.08
N THR A 117 -15.81 -17.83 9.48
CA THR A 117 -15.66 -18.55 10.75
C THR A 117 -15.68 -17.57 11.93
N LEU A 118 -14.98 -16.44 11.82
CA LEU A 118 -15.07 -15.35 12.80
C LEU A 118 -16.50 -14.82 12.94
N HIS A 119 -17.25 -14.65 11.86
CA HIS A 119 -18.66 -14.27 11.94
C HIS A 119 -19.51 -15.31 12.66
N LYS A 120 -19.24 -16.61 12.48
CA LYS A 120 -19.94 -17.67 13.22
C LYS A 120 -19.60 -17.64 14.72
N GLU A 121 -18.33 -17.43 15.06
CA GLU A 121 -17.89 -17.29 16.46
C GLU A 121 -18.43 -16.01 17.12
N VAL A 122 -18.46 -14.89 16.40
CA VAL A 122 -19.07 -13.64 16.89
C VAL A 122 -20.59 -13.80 17.03
N SER A 123 -21.24 -14.52 16.11
CA SER A 123 -22.67 -14.81 16.20
C SER A 123 -23.00 -15.72 17.38
N SER A 124 -22.17 -16.73 17.64
CA SER A 124 -22.32 -17.60 18.82
C SER A 124 -22.03 -16.84 20.11
N LEU A 125 -21.04 -15.95 20.13
CA LEU A 125 -20.77 -15.06 21.25
C LEU A 125 -21.94 -14.10 21.49
N SER A 126 -22.51 -13.51 20.44
CA SER A 126 -23.69 -12.63 20.50
C SER A 126 -24.94 -13.38 21.00
N SER A 127 -25.10 -14.64 20.64
CA SER A 127 -26.22 -15.46 21.13
C SER A 127 -26.01 -15.86 22.59
N LEU A 128 -24.77 -16.13 23.02
CA LEU A 128 -24.41 -16.28 24.43
C LEU A 128 -24.71 -14.98 25.21
N PHE A 129 -24.31 -13.81 24.72
CA PHE A 129 -24.66 -12.52 25.33
C PHE A 129 -26.16 -12.25 25.36
N SER A 130 -26.89 -12.59 24.29
CA SER A 130 -28.34 -12.45 24.25
C SER A 130 -29.01 -13.38 25.27
N SER A 131 -28.49 -14.59 25.46
CA SER A 131 -28.95 -15.51 26.50
C SER A 131 -28.66 -15.00 27.92
N LEU A 132 -27.57 -14.24 28.10
CA LEU A 132 -27.26 -13.53 29.34
C LEU A 132 -28.20 -12.32 29.55
N ASN A 133 -28.63 -11.65 28.48
CA ASN A 133 -29.51 -10.47 28.54
C ASN A 133 -30.99 -10.82 28.78
N VAL A 134 -31.44 -12.03 28.39
CA VAL A 134 -32.85 -12.47 28.57
C VAL A 134 -33.21 -12.78 30.03
N LYS A 135 -32.26 -12.75 30.97
CA LYS A 135 -32.52 -12.94 32.41
C LYS A 135 -32.41 -11.69 33.27
N SER A 136 -32.37 -10.50 32.68
CA SER A 136 -32.35 -9.25 33.46
C SER A 136 -33.13 -8.13 32.79
N ALA A 137 -34.46 -8.16 32.92
CA ALA A 137 -35.29 -6.96 32.81
C ALA A 137 -36.64 -7.15 33.51
N THR A 138 -36.62 -7.37 34.83
CA THR A 138 -37.65 -6.83 35.71
C THR A 138 -36.98 -5.77 36.57
N ASN A 139 -37.61 -4.60 36.69
CA ASN A 139 -37.04 -3.36 37.23
C ASN A 139 -36.55 -3.41 38.70
N GLU A 140 -36.63 -4.56 39.38
CA GLU A 140 -36.00 -4.80 40.68
C GLU A 140 -34.61 -5.46 40.58
N PHE A 141 -34.25 -6.01 39.41
CA PHE A 141 -33.03 -6.82 39.27
C PHE A 141 -31.80 -6.01 38.82
N ALA A 142 -32.00 -4.87 38.15
CA ALA A 142 -30.90 -4.00 37.70
C ALA A 142 -30.13 -3.36 38.87
N SER A 143 -30.81 -3.00 39.96
CA SER A 143 -30.15 -2.58 41.20
C SER A 143 -29.42 -3.76 41.89
N SER A 144 -29.88 -4.99 41.70
CA SER A 144 -29.30 -6.18 42.33
C SER A 144 -28.13 -6.80 41.56
N LEU A 145 -28.09 -6.70 40.22
CA LEU A 145 -27.10 -7.40 39.40
C LEU A 145 -25.75 -6.68 39.35
N TYR A 146 -25.76 -5.36 39.54
CA TYR A 146 -24.54 -4.55 39.61
C TYR A 146 -24.11 -4.28 41.07
N ALA A 147 -25.03 -4.37 42.03
CA ALA A 147 -24.66 -4.57 43.43
C ALA A 147 -24.06 -5.98 43.66
N LYS A 148 -24.39 -6.99 42.85
CA LYS A 148 -23.87 -8.37 43.01
C LYS A 148 -22.35 -8.53 42.85
N PRO A 149 -21.64 -7.96 41.86
CA PRO A 149 -20.17 -8.00 41.82
C PRO A 149 -19.52 -7.20 42.95
N LEU A 150 -20.25 -6.28 43.58
CA LEU A 150 -19.88 -5.59 44.83
C LEU A 150 -20.31 -6.38 46.09
N GLN A 151 -21.20 -7.37 45.98
CA GLN A 151 -21.70 -8.17 47.11
C GLN A 151 -21.08 -9.57 47.17
N HIS A 152 -20.39 -10.02 46.11
CA HIS A 152 -19.73 -11.33 46.09
C HIS A 152 -18.22 -11.22 46.12
N ARG A 153 -17.67 -11.87 47.15
CA ARG A 153 -16.27 -12.15 47.45
C ARG A 153 -15.39 -12.23 46.19
N TYR A 154 -14.65 -11.14 45.97
CA TYR A 154 -13.59 -10.93 44.99
C TYR A 154 -13.96 -11.15 43.51
N ASN A 155 -14.21 -10.05 42.81
CA ASN A 155 -14.11 -9.98 41.35
C ASN A 155 -13.12 -8.87 40.97
N GLY A 156 -12.21 -9.11 40.03
CA GLY A 156 -11.27 -8.07 39.56
C GLY A 156 -11.96 -6.77 39.13
N LEU A 157 -13.23 -6.86 38.70
CA LEU A 157 -14.09 -5.71 38.42
C LEU A 157 -14.37 -4.83 39.65
N SER A 158 -14.59 -5.42 40.84
CA SER A 158 -14.81 -4.66 42.09
C SER A 158 -13.59 -3.82 42.48
N LEU A 159 -12.39 -4.38 42.26
CA LEU A 159 -11.14 -3.69 42.52
C LEU A 159 -10.91 -2.55 41.51
N THR A 160 -11.17 -2.80 40.21
CA THR A 160 -11.11 -1.76 39.18
C THR A 160 -12.10 -0.63 39.44
N LEU A 161 -13.32 -0.94 39.90
CA LEU A 161 -14.33 0.06 40.27
C LEU A 161 -13.88 0.94 41.45
N VAL A 162 -13.23 0.33 42.46
CA VAL A 162 -12.62 1.07 43.58
C VAL A 162 -11.56 2.04 43.06
N PHE A 163 -10.67 1.60 42.18
CA PHE A 163 -9.64 2.47 41.61
C PHE A 163 -10.22 3.61 40.76
N ILE A 164 -11.27 3.36 39.98
CA ILE A 164 -11.96 4.39 39.20
C ILE A 164 -12.59 5.44 40.14
N TYR A 165 -13.21 5.01 41.24
CA TYR A 165 -13.78 5.91 42.24
C TYR A 165 -12.72 6.80 42.88
N TYR A 166 -11.59 6.23 43.34
CA TYR A 166 -10.52 6.99 43.95
C TYR A 166 -9.79 7.89 42.95
N ALA A 167 -9.63 7.47 41.69
CA ALA A 167 -9.08 8.30 40.63
C ALA A 167 -9.94 9.54 40.36
N ALA A 168 -11.27 9.39 40.34
CA ALA A 168 -12.19 10.51 40.21
C ALA A 168 -12.10 11.46 41.41
N LYS A 169 -11.98 10.93 42.63
CA LYS A 169 -11.83 11.73 43.85
C LYS A 169 -10.51 12.51 43.90
N LEU A 170 -9.44 11.91 43.38
CA LEU A 170 -8.11 12.52 43.26
C LEU A 170 -7.97 13.46 42.05
N LYS A 171 -9.00 13.56 41.18
CA LYS A 171 -8.95 14.28 39.90
C LYS A 171 -7.72 13.88 39.07
N LEU A 172 -7.37 12.59 39.09
CA LEU A 172 -6.27 12.07 38.30
C LEU A 172 -6.71 11.95 36.83
N PRO A 173 -5.86 12.34 35.88
CA PRO A 173 -6.11 12.06 34.47
C PRO A 173 -6.08 10.54 34.24
N SER A 174 -7.00 10.04 33.41
CA SER A 174 -7.18 8.60 33.12
C SER A 174 -5.89 7.90 32.72
N SER A 175 -5.00 8.60 32.03
CA SER A 175 -3.66 8.15 31.60
C SER A 175 -2.68 7.85 32.75
N LYS A 176 -2.91 8.41 33.94
CA LYS A 176 -2.01 8.26 35.11
C LYS A 176 -2.58 7.38 36.22
N VAL A 177 -3.81 6.92 36.08
CA VAL A 177 -4.47 6.17 37.16
C VAL A 177 -3.77 4.83 37.41
N VAL A 178 -3.38 4.13 36.35
CA VAL A 178 -2.71 2.84 36.50
C VAL A 178 -1.34 2.99 37.16
N SER A 179 -0.56 4.00 36.76
CA SER A 179 0.79 4.23 37.25
C SER A 179 0.85 4.87 38.63
N GLU A 180 -0.03 5.82 38.95
CA GLU A 180 0.00 6.55 40.23
C GLU A 180 -0.89 5.96 41.32
N LEU A 181 -1.90 5.14 40.98
CA LEU A 181 -2.86 4.62 41.95
C LEU A 181 -2.91 3.08 41.95
N VAL A 182 -3.07 2.45 40.78
CA VAL A 182 -3.29 1.00 40.72
C VAL A 182 -2.03 0.20 41.05
N ILE A 183 -0.90 0.52 40.42
CA ILE A 183 0.37 -0.18 40.65
C ILE A 183 0.84 -0.05 42.12
N PRO A 184 0.90 1.15 42.72
CA PRO A 184 1.30 1.30 44.12
C PRO A 184 0.37 0.57 45.10
N ALA A 185 -0.95 0.64 44.88
CA ALA A 185 -1.92 -0.05 45.72
C ALA A 185 -1.88 -1.59 45.56
N MET A 186 -1.39 -2.08 44.43
CA MET A 186 -1.24 -3.50 44.17
C MET A 186 0.10 -4.08 44.68
N GLU A 187 1.19 -3.30 44.66
CA GLU A 187 2.49 -3.70 45.21
C GLU A 187 2.44 -3.88 46.74
N THR A 188 1.62 -3.12 47.45
CA THR A 188 1.45 -3.23 48.90
C THR A 188 0.52 -4.37 49.32
N THR A 189 -0.34 -4.84 48.41
CA THR A 189 -1.42 -5.79 48.72
C THR A 189 -1.17 -7.21 48.22
N GLY A 190 -0.29 -7.42 47.22
CA GLY A 190 0.00 -8.74 46.66
C GLY A 190 1.48 -9.00 46.40
N ASN A 191 1.86 -10.28 46.34
CA ASN A 191 3.22 -10.75 46.04
C ASN A 191 3.58 -10.48 44.56
N PHE A 192 3.79 -9.22 44.20
CA PHE A 192 4.25 -8.78 42.89
C PHE A 192 5.68 -9.26 42.65
N ASN A 193 5.82 -10.44 42.03
CA ASN A 193 7.13 -10.95 41.65
C ASN A 193 7.66 -10.14 40.46
N ASP A 194 8.83 -9.52 40.61
CA ASP A 194 9.43 -8.53 39.69
C ASP A 194 9.50 -8.99 38.22
N ASN A 195 9.58 -10.30 37.98
CA ASN A 195 9.87 -10.87 36.66
C ASN A 195 8.77 -10.69 35.60
N ASN A 196 7.53 -10.35 35.97
CA ASN A 196 6.40 -10.18 35.04
C ASN A 196 5.68 -8.81 35.16
N LYS A 197 6.31 -7.81 35.79
CA LYS A 197 5.69 -6.50 36.05
C LYS A 197 5.17 -5.80 34.80
N GLU A 198 5.90 -5.88 33.68
CA GLU A 198 5.53 -5.20 32.44
C GLU A 198 4.29 -5.82 31.77
N GLN A 199 4.22 -7.16 31.69
CA GLN A 199 3.05 -7.86 31.13
C GLN A 199 1.82 -7.71 32.02
N LEU A 200 2.00 -7.74 33.34
CA LEU A 200 0.91 -7.56 34.29
C LEU A 200 0.40 -6.11 34.28
N SER A 201 1.29 -5.12 34.15
CA SER A 201 0.93 -3.72 33.96
C SER A 201 0.13 -3.50 32.69
N GLN A 202 0.54 -4.08 31.56
CA GLN A 202 -0.19 -3.97 30.28
C GLN A 202 -1.56 -4.65 30.36
N PHE A 203 -1.66 -5.80 31.05
CA PHE A 203 -2.93 -6.47 31.28
C PHE A 203 -3.88 -5.64 32.16
N ILE A 204 -3.36 -5.07 33.25
CA ILE A 204 -4.12 -4.19 34.16
C ILE A 204 -4.58 -2.93 33.43
N ASP A 205 -3.72 -2.34 32.61
CA ASP A 205 -4.04 -1.16 31.81
C ASP A 205 -5.18 -1.47 30.83
N GLY A 206 -5.09 -2.58 30.10
CA GLY A 206 -6.17 -3.05 29.22
C GLY A 206 -7.48 -3.33 29.96
N ALA A 207 -7.42 -3.96 31.14
CA ALA A 207 -8.60 -4.25 31.96
C ALA A 207 -9.23 -2.97 32.53
N PHE A 208 -8.41 -2.00 32.95
CA PHE A 208 -8.84 -0.70 33.44
C PHE A 208 -9.51 0.09 32.32
N VAL A 209 -8.89 0.15 31.14
CA VAL A 209 -9.40 0.81 29.93
C VAL A 209 -10.72 0.22 29.48
N GLY A 210 -10.81 -1.11 29.38
CA GLY A 210 -12.05 -1.78 29.02
C GLY A 210 -13.19 -1.48 30.00
N THR A 211 -12.88 -1.40 31.30
CA THR A 211 -13.88 -1.17 32.35
C THR A 211 -14.40 0.26 32.35
N TYR A 212 -13.53 1.29 32.30
CA TYR A 212 -14.03 2.67 32.27
C TYR A 212 -14.74 2.99 30.94
N GLN A 213 -14.31 2.43 29.81
CA GLN A 213 -14.97 2.65 28.52
C GLN A 213 -16.39 2.05 28.51
N LEU A 214 -16.57 0.91 29.16
CA LEU A 214 -17.88 0.30 29.38
C LEU A 214 -18.76 1.19 30.28
N LEU A 215 -18.20 1.75 31.35
CA LEU A 215 -18.93 2.68 32.24
C LEU A 215 -19.34 3.97 31.53
N ILE A 216 -18.50 4.50 30.64
CA ILE A 216 -18.85 5.64 29.76
C ILE A 216 -19.99 5.26 28.82
N SER A 217 -19.91 4.09 28.20
CA SER A 217 -20.94 3.61 27.27
C SER A 217 -22.29 3.39 27.95
N LEU A 218 -22.29 3.06 29.25
CA LEU A 218 -23.48 2.96 30.07
C LEU A 218 -24.00 4.32 30.58
N GLY A 219 -23.22 5.39 30.41
CA GLY A 219 -23.55 6.74 30.89
C GLY A 219 -23.31 6.96 32.38
N TRP A 220 -22.48 6.14 33.03
CA TRP A 220 -22.26 6.21 34.49
C TRP A 220 -21.04 7.06 34.85
N LEU A 221 -20.21 7.32 33.84
CA LEU A 221 -18.95 8.04 33.96
C LEU A 221 -18.75 8.90 32.71
N GLU A 222 -18.29 10.13 32.90
CA GLU A 222 -17.93 11.04 31.81
C GLU A 222 -16.47 11.42 31.94
N ILE A 223 -15.72 11.43 30.85
CA ILE A 223 -14.35 11.96 30.83
C ILE A 223 -14.43 13.44 30.43
N LYS A 224 -13.92 14.31 31.31
CA LYS A 224 -13.80 15.75 31.03
C LYS A 224 -12.64 16.03 30.08
N ASN A 225 -12.61 17.24 29.53
CA ASN A 225 -11.55 17.71 28.62
C ASN A 225 -10.13 17.65 29.21
N ASP A 226 -10.00 17.54 30.54
CA ASP A 226 -8.74 17.38 31.28
C ASP A 226 -8.39 15.91 31.57
N GLU A 227 -9.04 14.97 30.87
CA GLU A 227 -8.92 13.51 31.07
C GLU A 227 -9.37 13.02 32.45
N THR A 228 -10.00 13.87 33.28
CA THR A 228 -10.48 13.47 34.61
C THR A 228 -11.84 12.78 34.54
N PHE A 229 -12.06 11.84 35.45
CA PHE A 229 -13.32 11.13 35.58
C PHE A 229 -14.36 11.95 36.36
N LEU A 230 -15.53 12.18 35.73
CA LEU A 230 -16.74 12.68 36.37
C LEU A 230 -17.68 11.49 36.61
N LEU A 231 -17.92 11.17 37.88
CA LEU A 231 -18.88 10.14 38.28
C LEU A 231 -20.29 10.73 38.29
N GLN A 232 -21.28 9.99 37.75
CA GLN A 232 -22.69 10.37 37.93
C GLN A 232 -23.19 10.05 39.35
N ASP A 233 -24.15 10.83 39.84
CA ASP A 233 -24.64 10.78 41.24
C ASP A 233 -25.07 9.37 41.70
N ASN A 234 -25.76 8.62 40.82
CA ASN A 234 -26.20 7.25 41.11
C ASN A 234 -25.02 6.29 41.29
N PHE A 235 -23.95 6.47 40.51
CA PHE A 235 -22.77 5.63 40.59
C PHE A 235 -21.91 5.99 41.81
N LEU A 236 -21.80 7.28 42.12
CA LEU A 236 -21.14 7.77 43.33
C LEU A 236 -21.78 7.18 44.59
N PHE A 237 -23.12 7.18 44.66
CA PHE A 237 -23.87 6.63 45.79
C PHE A 237 -23.62 5.13 46.00
N GLU A 238 -23.61 4.33 44.93
CA GLU A 238 -23.36 2.88 45.05
C GLU A 238 -21.90 2.57 45.40
N CYS A 239 -20.93 3.36 44.89
CA CYS A 239 -19.52 3.25 45.27
C CYS A 239 -19.29 3.57 46.75
N GLU A 240 -19.89 4.66 47.27
CA GLU A 240 -19.77 5.05 48.67
C GLU A 240 -20.34 3.99 49.61
N LYS A 241 -21.52 3.46 49.27
CA LYS A 241 -22.16 2.37 50.01
C LYS A 241 -21.30 1.10 50.03
N TYR A 242 -20.67 0.77 48.90
CA TYR A 242 -19.76 -0.38 48.83
C TYR A 242 -18.51 -0.19 49.70
N LEU A 243 -17.93 1.01 49.71
CA LEU A 243 -16.76 1.32 50.52
C LEU A 243 -17.07 1.28 52.02
N GLU A 244 -18.24 1.78 52.43
CA GLU A 244 -18.68 1.72 53.83
C GLU A 244 -18.83 0.27 54.32
N ILE A 245 -19.29 -0.64 53.46
CA ILE A 245 -19.37 -2.07 53.76
C ILE A 245 -17.97 -2.68 53.83
N THR A 246 -17.08 -2.31 52.89
CA THR A 246 -15.71 -2.84 52.79
C THR A 246 -14.83 -2.48 54.01
N GLN A 247 -15.11 -1.34 54.65
CA GLN A 247 -14.39 -0.89 55.85
C GLN A 247 -14.84 -1.60 57.14
N LYS A 248 -16.03 -2.22 57.15
CA LYS A 248 -16.54 -2.96 58.33
C LYS A 248 -15.81 -4.31 58.47
N GLU A 249 -15.31 -4.57 59.67
CA GLU A 249 -14.38 -5.65 60.00
C GLU A 249 -14.95 -7.07 59.79
N ASP A 250 -16.29 -7.20 59.74
CA ASP A 250 -17.03 -8.46 59.61
C ASP A 250 -17.81 -8.57 58.27
N SER A 251 -17.37 -7.84 57.24
CA SER A 251 -18.10 -7.72 55.97
C SER A 251 -18.00 -8.94 55.04
N GLY A 252 -17.18 -9.93 55.39
CA GLY A 252 -16.94 -11.11 54.56
C GLY A 252 -16.25 -10.81 53.22
N ILE A 253 -15.77 -9.57 53.00
CA ILE A 253 -15.04 -9.13 51.81
C ILE A 253 -13.57 -9.57 51.92
N ASP A 254 -12.96 -9.87 50.77
CA ASP A 254 -11.59 -10.34 50.68
C ASP A 254 -10.60 -9.34 51.31
N HIS A 255 -9.65 -9.85 52.11
CA HIS A 255 -8.58 -9.08 52.74
C HIS A 255 -7.80 -8.24 51.72
N PHE A 256 -7.66 -8.72 50.48
CA PHE A 256 -6.97 -7.99 49.41
C PHE A 256 -7.69 -6.71 48.98
N ILE A 257 -9.02 -6.73 48.86
CA ILE A 257 -9.80 -5.55 48.48
C ILE A 257 -9.79 -4.54 49.63
N ARG A 258 -9.92 -5.01 50.87
CA ARG A 258 -9.84 -4.14 52.05
C ARG A 258 -8.47 -3.46 52.14
N ALA A 259 -7.40 -4.20 51.92
CA ALA A 259 -6.05 -3.65 51.92
C ALA A 259 -5.84 -2.63 50.79
N ALA A 260 -6.37 -2.90 49.58
CA ALA A 260 -6.29 -1.95 48.47
C ALA A 260 -7.10 -0.67 48.72
N VAL A 261 -8.28 -0.78 49.34
CA VAL A 261 -9.08 0.37 49.76
C VAL A 261 -8.35 1.19 50.82
N LEU A 262 -7.76 0.56 51.83
CA LEU A 262 -6.99 1.26 52.86
C LEU A 262 -5.77 1.97 52.29
N GLU A 263 -5.07 1.35 51.32
CA GLU A 263 -3.95 1.98 50.64
C GLU A 263 -4.39 3.16 49.77
N CYS A 264 -5.51 3.04 49.04
CA CYS A 264 -6.07 4.16 48.28
C CYS A 264 -6.47 5.33 49.20
N ILE A 265 -6.94 5.05 50.42
CA ILE A 265 -7.23 6.07 51.44
C ILE A 265 -5.94 6.71 51.95
N SER A 266 -4.90 5.91 52.25
CA SER A 266 -3.58 6.39 52.64
C SER A 266 -2.96 7.33 51.58
N ILE A 267 -3.05 6.96 50.31
CA ILE A 267 -2.60 7.78 49.16
C ILE A 267 -3.41 9.08 49.06
N LEU A 268 -4.69 9.05 49.42
CA LEU A 268 -5.58 10.21 49.39
C LEU A 268 -5.41 11.14 50.59
N GLU A 269 -5.03 10.63 51.76
CA GLU A 269 -4.76 11.41 52.97
C GLU A 269 -3.31 11.92 53.04
N GLY A 270 -2.39 11.31 52.29
CA GLY A 270 -0.99 11.69 52.18
C GLY A 270 -0.65 12.75 51.11
N LYS A 271 -1.61 13.14 50.26
CA LYS A 271 -1.48 14.20 49.24
C LYS A 271 -2.32 15.43 49.61
#